data_AF-T1BEZ6-F1
#
_entry.id   AF-T1BEZ6-F1
#
_cell.length_a   1.000
_cell.length_b   1.000
_cell.length_c   1.000
_cell.angle_alpha   90.00
_cell.angle_beta   90.00
_cell.angle_gamma   90.00
#
_symmetry.space_group_name_H-M   'P 1'
#
loop_
_entity.id
_entity.type
_entity.pdbx_description
1 polymer ?
#
loop_
_entity_poly.entity_id
_entity_poly.type
_entity_poly.pdbx_seq_one_letter_code
_entity_poly.pdbx_strand_id
1 'polypeptide(L)' 'GQPLANVAIEILDAQGKAVKTLSSDQWGYYRVDDLPPGTYTLRADGASRSVTLQRAFLYQQDLAVAPART' A
#
# COMPACT_ATOMS: atom_id res chain seq x y z
N GLY A 1 12.05 14.38 -2.09
CA GLY A 1 12.37 13.49 -0.95
C GLY A 1 13.06 12.23 -1.46
N GLN A 2 13.91 11.60 -0.65
CA GLN A 2 14.50 10.30 -0.98
C GLN A 2 13.44 9.19 -0.91
N PRO A 3 13.47 8.20 -1.83
CA PRO A 3 12.63 7.02 -1.71
C PRO A 3 12.95 6.24 -0.43
N LEU A 4 11.92 5.69 0.22
CA LEU A 4 12.08 4.91 1.43
C LEU A 4 12.03 3.42 1.09
N ALA A 5 13.21 2.79 1.01
CA ALA A 5 13.35 1.36 0.73
C ALA A 5 13.26 0.52 2.01
N ASN A 6 12.84 -0.74 1.85
CA ASN A 6 12.73 -1.74 2.93
C ASN A 6 11.82 -1.31 4.10
N VAL A 7 10.88 -0.39 3.86
CA VAL A 7 9.90 0.00 4.87
C VAL A 7 8.82 -1.06 4.96
N ALA A 8 8.54 -1.54 6.17
CA ALA A 8 7.45 -2.46 6.41
C ALA A 8 6.09 -1.75 6.19
N ILE A 9 5.26 -2.36 5.34
CA ILE A 9 3.93 -1.91 4.98
C ILE A 9 2.95 -2.99 5.40
N GLU A 10 1.99 -2.61 6.23
CA GLU A 10 0.88 -3.45 6.61
C GLU A 10 -0.40 -3.03 5.89
N ILE A 11 -1.14 -4.01 5.40
CA ILE A 11 -2.44 -3.82 4.77
C ILE A 11 -3.49 -4.34 5.74
N LEU A 12 -4.33 -3.43 6.22
CA LEU A 12 -5.43 -3.73 7.12
C LEU A 12 -6.75 -3.73 6.34
N ASP A 13 -7.64 -4.68 6.60
CA ASP A 13 -9.02 -4.65 6.07
C ASP A 13 -9.87 -3.58 6.76
N ALA A 14 -11.16 -3.50 6.38
CA ALA A 14 -12.11 -2.54 6.93
C ALA A 14 -12.35 -2.70 8.45
N GLN A 15 -12.03 -3.87 9.00
CA GLN A 15 -12.11 -4.18 10.42
C GLN A 15 -10.81 -3.85 11.17
N GLY A 16 -9.78 -3.37 10.46
CA GLY A 16 -8.46 -3.06 11.02
C GLY A 16 -7.58 -4.29 11.22
N LYS A 17 -7.96 -5.46 10.67
CA LYS A 17 -7.16 -6.67 10.77
C LYS A 17 -6.11 -6.70 9.66
N ALA A 18 -4.87 -7.00 10.03
CA ALA A 18 -3.80 -7.21 9.05
C ALA A 18 -4.11 -8.42 8.15
N VAL A 19 -4.18 -8.17 6.84
CA VAL A 19 -4.41 -9.18 5.81
C VAL A 19 -3.16 -9.49 4.99
N LYS A 20 -2.23 -8.53 4.86
CA LYS A 20 -0.93 -8.71 4.20
C LYS A 20 0.14 -7.80 4.81
N THR A 21 1.39 -8.25 4.75
CA THR A 21 2.58 -7.47 5.11
C THR A 21 3.62 -7.61 4.01
N LEU A 22 4.25 -6.50 3.63
CA LEU A 22 5.29 -6.46 2.61
C LEU A 22 6.26 -5.32 2.89
N SER A 23 7.32 -5.22 2.10
CA SER A 23 8.28 -4.12 2.18
C SER A 23 8.35 -3.35 0.88
N SER A 24 8.63 -2.04 0.96
CA SER A 24 8.94 -1.23 -0.20
C SER A 24 10.28 -1.65 -0.83
N ASP A 25 10.38 -1.54 -2.15
CA ASP A 25 11.59 -1.81 -2.91
C ASP A 25 12.62 -0.67 -2.83
N GLN A 26 13.75 -0.82 -3.52
CA GLN A 26 14.83 0.17 -3.53
C GLN A 26 14.44 1.56 -4.09
N TRP A 27 13.30 1.66 -4.77
CA TRP A 27 12.73 2.89 -5.29
C TRP A 27 11.51 3.37 -4.49
N GLY A 28 11.22 2.74 -3.35
CA GLY A 28 10.11 3.08 -2.46
C GLY A 28 8.73 2.59 -2.95
N TYR A 29 8.70 1.77 -4.00
CA TYR A 29 7.46 1.22 -4.54
C TYR A 29 7.09 -0.10 -3.87
N TYR A 30 5.81 -0.45 -3.92
CA TYR A 30 5.30 -1.70 -3.41
C TYR A 30 4.06 -2.11 -4.20
N ARG A 31 3.78 -3.42 -4.22
CA ARG A 31 2.64 -3.99 -4.93
C ARG A 31 1.93 -5.00 -4.05
N VAL A 32 0.61 -4.92 -4.02
CA VAL A 32 -0.24 -5.85 -3.28
C VAL A 32 -1.26 -6.44 -4.24
N ASP A 33 -1.10 -7.73 -4.51
CA ASP A 33 -2.01 -8.49 -5.38
C ASP A 33 -3.03 -9.28 -4.56
N ASP A 34 -4.05 -9.80 -5.25
CA ASP A 34 -5.07 -10.72 -4.71
C ASP A 34 -5.92 -10.16 -3.57
N LEU A 35 -6.22 -8.85 -3.61
CA LEU A 35 -7.19 -8.25 -2.70
C LEU A 35 -8.59 -8.21 -3.34
N PRO A 36 -9.62 -8.77 -2.67
CA PRO A 36 -10.99 -8.58 -3.11
C PRO A 36 -11.42 -7.10 -3.03
N PRO A 37 -12.54 -6.73 -3.67
CA PRO A 37 -13.09 -5.39 -3.51
C PRO A 37 -13.38 -5.11 -2.03
N GLY A 38 -13.00 -3.93 -1.57
CA GLY A 38 -13.08 -3.56 -0.17
C GLY A 38 -12.33 -2.29 0.15
N THR A 39 -12.48 -1.82 1.38
CA THR A 39 -11.68 -0.71 1.91
C THR A 39 -10.52 -1.27 2.70
N TYR A 40 -9.33 -0.74 2.44
CA TYR A 40 -8.10 -1.14 3.09
C TYR A 40 -7.38 0.09 3.65
N THR A 41 -6.65 -0.13 4.75
CA THR A 41 -5.73 0.86 5.31
C THR A 41 -4.31 0.36 5.15
N LEU A 42 -3.47 1.19 4.53
CA LEU A 42 -2.04 0.96 4.43
C LEU A 42 -1.37 1.68 5.57
N ARG A 43 -0.56 0.97 6.35
CA ARG A 43 0.20 1.51 7.48
C ARG A 43 1.69 1.29 7.23
N ALA A 44 2.47 2.37 7.30
CA ALA A 44 3.91 2.34 7.11
C ALA A 44 4.55 3.48 7.90
N ASP A 45 5.58 3.18 8.70
CA ASP A 45 6.39 4.17 9.43
C ASP A 45 5.59 5.29 10.13
N GLY A 46 4.56 4.89 10.91
CA GLY A 46 3.68 5.83 11.63
C GLY A 46 2.65 6.57 10.77
N ALA A 47 2.73 6.49 9.44
CA ALA A 47 1.73 7.02 8.53
C ALA A 47 0.64 5.96 8.25
N SER A 48 -0.57 6.44 7.92
CA SER A 48 -1.68 5.58 7.49
C SER A 48 -2.47 6.23 6.35
N ARG A 49 -2.88 5.42 5.37
CA ARG A 49 -3.66 5.85 4.21
C ARG A 49 -4.77 4.85 3.91
N SER A 50 -5.99 5.35 3.71
CA SER A 50 -7.12 4.52 3.28
C SER A 50 -7.27 4.49 1.76
N VAL A 51 -7.58 3.31 1.22
CA VAL A 51 -7.78 3.04 -0.21
C VAL A 51 -9.02 2.15 -0.36
N THR A 52 -9.89 2.46 -1.33
CA THR A 52 -11.06 1.64 -1.64
C THR A 52 -10.88 0.98 -3.01
N LEU A 53 -10.90 -0.35 -3.02
CA LEU A 53 -10.87 -1.18 -4.22
C LEU A 53 -12.31 -1.48 -4.65
N GLN A 54 -12.78 -0.83 -5.72
CA GLN A 54 -14.17 -0.98 -6.20
C GLN A 54 -14.37 -2.14 -7.17
N ARG A 55 -13.31 -2.64 -7.82
CA ARG A 55 -13.34 -3.79 -8.73
C ARG A 55 -12.15 -4.68 -8.42
N ALA A 56 -12.41 -5.98 -8.28
CA ALA A 56 -11.40 -6.98 -8.00
C ALA A 56 -10.43 -6.97 -9.18
N PHE A 57 -9.13 -6.83 -8.92
CA PHE A 57 -8.08 -6.94 -9.92
C PHE A 57 -8.09 -5.87 -11.01
N LEU A 58 -7.56 -4.69 -10.68
CA LEU A 58 -6.85 -3.89 -11.68
C LEU A 58 -5.42 -4.45 -11.77
N TYR A 59 -5.21 -5.43 -12.66
CA TYR A 59 -3.86 -5.67 -13.15
C TYR A 59 -3.32 -4.32 -13.67
N GLN A 60 -2.18 -3.88 -13.13
CA GLN A 60 -1.47 -2.64 -13.48
C GLN A 60 -2.04 -1.31 -12.92
N GLN A 61 -2.63 -1.27 -11.73
CA GLN A 61 -2.58 -0.02 -10.96
C GLN A 61 -1.28 0.03 -10.14
N ASP A 62 -0.31 0.76 -10.67
CA ASP A 62 0.83 1.21 -9.89
C ASP A 62 0.31 2.21 -8.86
N LEU A 63 0.09 1.78 -7.62
CA LEU A 63 -0.04 2.71 -6.50
C LEU A 63 1.36 3.25 -6.18
N ALA A 64 1.93 4.01 -7.11
CA ALA A 64 3.13 4.78 -6.87
C ALA A 64 2.80 5.83 -5.81
N VAL A 65 3.18 5.58 -4.56
CA VAL A 65 3.31 6.65 -3.57
C VAL A 65 4.54 7.44 -4.00
N ALA A 66 4.34 8.40 -4.90
CA ALA A 66 5.39 9.31 -5.28
C ALA A 66 5.93 10.03 -4.03
N PRO A 67 7.24 10.19 -3.87
CA PRO A 67 7.77 11.12 -2.88
C PRO A 67 7.20 12.51 -3.21
N ALA A 68 6.73 13.22 -2.18
CA ALA A 68 6.22 14.58 -2.34
C ALA A 68 7.19 15.42 -3.20
N ARG A 69 6.65 16.02 -4.28
CA ARG A 69 7.39 16.99 -5.10
C ARG A 69 7.69 18.21 -4.22
N THR A 70 8.94 18.64 -4.29
CA THR A 70 9.52 19.77 -3.55
C THR A 70 8.95 21.08 -4.07
#